data_AF-A0A7S2Y6K9-F1
#
_entry.id   AF-A0A7S2Y6K9-F1
#
_cell.length_a   1.000
_cell.length_b   1.000
_cell.length_c   1.000
_cell.angle_alpha   90.00
_cell.angle_beta   90.00
_cell.angle_gamma   90.00
#
_symmetry.space_group_name_H-M   'P 1'
#
loop_
_entity.id
_entity.type
_entity.pdbx_description
1 polymer ?
#
loop_
_entity_poly.entity_id
_entity_poly.type
_entity_poly.pdbx_seq_one_letter_code
_entity_poly.pdbx_strand_id
1 'polypeptide(L)'
;MTDAIEASLLSALSASEAATIADTYPWSTEQKLDHLKVIGVIKSLSADGYVVTSDLSTSFYEMTDQGQSVLDQGGSQEFLVFSAVLKAEGGSLPMGDLAGVVGKDVAKVWSER
;
A
#
# COMPACT_ATOMS: atom_id res chain seq x y z
N MET A 1 19.51 7.96 22.73
CA MET A 1 18.04 7.95 22.48
C MET A 1 17.53 6.51 22.37
N THR A 2 18.31 5.62 21.75
CA THR A 2 18.12 4.16 21.70
C THR A 2 17.93 3.53 23.10
N ASP A 3 18.75 3.92 24.08
CA ASP A 3 18.69 3.40 25.46
C ASP A 3 17.35 3.73 26.17
N ALA A 4 16.71 4.85 25.82
CA ALA A 4 15.40 5.20 26.37
C ALA A 4 14.29 4.31 25.80
N ILE A 5 14.39 3.94 24.52
CA ILE A 5 13.45 3.01 23.86
C ILE A 5 13.61 1.62 24.46
N GLU A 6 14.85 1.19 24.66
CA GLU A 6 15.17 -0.08 25.33
C GLU A 6 14.57 -0.14 26.74
N ALA A 7 14.82 0.89 27.56
CA ALA A 7 14.25 0.97 28.89
C ALA A 7 12.72 0.93 28.89
N SER A 8 12.06 1.62 27.94
CA SER A 8 10.59 1.57 27.80
C SER A 8 10.08 0.18 27.40
N LEU A 9 10.76 -0.51 26.48
CA LEU A 9 10.39 -1.87 26.06
C LEU A 9 10.51 -2.86 27.21
N LEU A 10 11.68 -2.88 27.88
CA LEU A 10 11.92 -3.78 29.00
C LEU A 10 11.00 -3.47 30.19
N SER A 11 10.74 -2.19 30.46
CA SER A 11 9.77 -1.79 31.49
C SER A 11 8.37 -2.32 31.18
N ALA A 12 7.90 -2.16 29.93
CA ALA A 12 6.60 -2.67 29.50
C ALA A 12 6.50 -4.20 29.61
N LEU A 13 7.55 -4.93 29.24
CA LEU A 13 7.61 -6.39 29.33
C LEU A 13 7.82 -6.90 30.76
N SER A 14 8.35 -6.09 31.67
CA SER A 14 8.53 -6.45 33.08
C SER A 14 7.28 -6.31 33.94
N ALA A 15 6.19 -5.75 33.39
CA ALA A 15 4.97 -5.45 34.14
C ALA A 15 4.29 -6.69 34.73
N SER A 16 4.44 -7.86 34.10
CA SER A 16 3.99 -9.16 34.62
C SER A 16 4.68 -10.30 33.88
N GLU A 17 4.66 -11.53 34.41
CA GLU A 17 5.25 -12.70 33.74
C GLU A 17 4.60 -13.02 32.37
N ALA A 18 3.34 -12.61 32.17
CA ALA A 18 2.61 -12.78 30.92
C ALA A 18 2.55 -11.50 30.08
N ALA A 19 3.30 -10.44 30.44
CA ALA A 19 3.30 -9.19 29.71
C ALA A 19 3.88 -9.41 28.31
N THR A 20 3.14 -8.97 27.32
CA THR A 20 3.52 -9.06 25.91
C THR A 20 3.06 -7.79 25.20
N ILE A 21 3.89 -7.32 24.27
CA ILE A 21 3.53 -6.26 23.33
C ILE A 21 2.95 -6.95 22.10
N ALA A 22 1.62 -7.00 22.02
CA ALA A 22 0.91 -7.75 20.97
C ALA A 22 1.17 -7.20 19.56
N ASP A 23 1.28 -5.87 19.41
CA ASP A 23 1.64 -5.21 18.17
C ASP A 23 2.54 -4.01 18.48
N THR A 24 3.74 -4.02 17.91
CA THR A 24 4.77 -2.99 18.15
C THR A 24 4.43 -1.66 17.48
N TYR A 25 3.61 -1.66 16.43
CA TYR A 25 3.23 -0.44 15.72
C TYR A 25 2.30 0.48 16.54
N PRO A 26 1.10 0.05 16.99
CA PRO A 26 0.25 0.86 17.85
C PRO A 26 0.93 1.19 19.18
N TRP A 27 1.67 0.24 19.77
CA TRP A 27 2.43 0.49 20.99
C TRP A 27 3.44 1.63 20.80
N SER A 28 4.25 1.61 19.73
CA SER A 28 5.21 2.70 19.47
C SER A 28 4.52 4.05 19.27
N THR A 29 3.33 4.06 18.66
CA THR A 29 2.53 5.27 18.46
C THR A 29 2.02 5.84 19.79
N GLU A 30 1.51 5.00 20.69
CA GLU A 30 1.07 5.38 22.04
C GLU A 30 2.22 5.94 22.88
N GLN A 31 3.41 5.34 22.77
CA GLN A 31 4.62 5.80 23.45
C GLN A 31 5.27 7.03 22.77
N LYS A 32 4.74 7.49 21.63
CA LYS A 32 5.30 8.57 20.81
C LYS A 32 6.75 8.29 20.37
N LEU A 33 7.03 7.04 20.05
CA LEU A 33 8.32 6.56 19.60
C LEU A 33 8.28 6.29 18.09
N ASP A 34 9.43 6.49 17.43
CA ASP A 34 9.61 6.11 16.04
C ASP A 34 9.63 4.58 15.91
N HIS A 35 8.70 4.03 15.12
CA HIS A 35 8.55 2.58 14.99
C HIS A 35 9.80 1.90 14.43
N LEU A 36 10.50 2.52 13.48
CA LEU A 36 11.72 1.93 12.90
C LEU A 36 12.84 1.80 13.96
N LYS A 37 12.97 2.79 14.84
CA LYS A 37 13.90 2.71 15.97
C LYS A 37 13.49 1.64 16.98
N VAL A 38 12.19 1.51 17.27
CA VAL A 38 11.67 0.43 18.14
C VAL A 38 12.01 -0.94 17.56
N ILE A 39 11.77 -1.17 16.27
CA ILE A 39 12.13 -2.42 15.59
C ILE A 39 13.64 -2.68 15.65
N GLY A 40 14.47 -1.65 15.47
CA GLY A 40 15.93 -1.76 15.61
C GLY A 40 16.35 -2.25 16.99
N VAL A 41 15.79 -1.66 18.06
CA VAL A 41 16.07 -2.05 19.44
C VAL A 41 15.59 -3.46 19.74
N ILE A 42 14.36 -3.82 19.31
CA ILE A 42 13.81 -5.16 19.51
C ILE A 42 14.72 -6.22 18.86
N LYS A 43 15.25 -5.94 17.66
CA LYS A 43 16.18 -6.85 16.98
C LYS A 43 17.49 -7.02 17.76
N SER A 44 18.05 -5.95 18.30
CA SER A 44 19.24 -6.02 19.16
C SER A 44 18.96 -6.82 20.43
N LEU A 45 17.88 -6.52 21.14
CA LEU A 45 17.47 -7.24 22.36
C LEU A 45 17.20 -8.72 22.10
N SER A 46 16.62 -9.05 20.94
CA SER A 46 16.36 -10.44 20.56
C SER A 46 17.65 -11.18 20.23
N ALA A 47 18.58 -10.53 19.53
CA ALA A 47 19.90 -11.10 19.24
C ALA A 47 20.70 -11.39 20.51
N ASP A 48 20.58 -10.53 21.52
CA ASP A 48 21.20 -10.70 22.84
C ASP A 48 20.44 -11.68 23.76
N GLY A 49 19.28 -12.19 23.33
CA GLY A 49 18.49 -13.17 24.07
C GLY A 49 17.62 -12.60 25.20
N TYR A 50 17.45 -11.28 25.27
CA TYR A 50 16.60 -10.64 26.28
C TYR A 50 15.10 -10.74 25.98
N VAL A 51 14.73 -10.85 24.71
CA VAL A 51 13.32 -10.93 24.28
C VAL A 51 13.14 -11.97 23.17
N VAL A 52 11.93 -12.53 23.11
CA VAL A 52 11.49 -13.38 22.00
C VAL A 52 10.48 -12.60 21.17
N THR A 53 10.56 -12.74 19.85
CA THR A 53 9.71 -12.02 18.90
C THR A 53 8.97 -12.97 17.98
N SER A 54 7.76 -12.59 17.59
CA SER A 54 6.98 -13.25 16.54
C SER A 54 6.58 -12.21 15.50
N ASP A 55 6.69 -12.55 14.21
CA ASP A 55 6.30 -11.64 13.15
C ASP A 55 4.78 -11.50 13.07
N LEU A 56 4.31 -10.24 13.09
CA LEU A 56 2.93 -9.86 12.79
C LEU A 56 2.94 -9.06 11.49
N SER A 57 2.19 -9.51 10.49
CA SER A 57 2.10 -8.86 9.18
C SER A 57 0.65 -8.50 8.87
N THR A 58 0.44 -7.23 8.52
CA THR A 58 -0.85 -6.69 8.08
C THR A 58 -0.67 -6.14 6.66
N SER A 59 -1.65 -6.39 5.79
CA SER A 59 -1.63 -5.90 4.40
C SER A 59 -2.86 -5.05 4.14
N PHE A 60 -2.66 -3.95 3.43
CA PHE A 60 -3.72 -3.03 3.02
C PHE A 60 -3.78 -2.97 1.50
N TYR A 61 -4.98 -2.76 0.97
CA TYR A 61 -5.18 -2.48 -0.44
C TYR A 61 -5.34 -0.98 -0.60
N GLU A 62 -4.44 -0.38 -1.36
CA GLU A 62 -4.50 1.03 -1.72
C GLU A 62 -4.90 1.18 -3.18
N MET A 63 -5.64 2.25 -3.47
CA MET A 63 -5.99 2.59 -4.84
C MET A 63 -4.73 3.08 -5.56
N THR A 64 -4.43 2.49 -6.71
CA THR A 64 -3.34 2.99 -7.56
C THR A 64 -3.80 4.21 -8.35
N ASP A 65 -2.87 5.04 -8.81
CA ASP A 65 -3.19 6.16 -9.71
C ASP A 65 -3.95 5.71 -10.95
N GLN A 66 -3.62 4.54 -11.49
CA GLN A 66 -4.34 3.93 -12.61
C GLN A 66 -5.77 3.54 -12.21
N GLY A 67 -5.96 2.92 -11.04
CA GLY A 67 -7.28 2.55 -10.54
C GLY A 67 -8.16 3.77 -10.30
N GLN A 68 -7.58 4.86 -9.76
CA GLN A 68 -8.27 6.13 -9.62
C GLN A 68 -8.65 6.72 -10.98
N SER A 69 -7.73 6.69 -11.96
CA SER A 69 -7.99 7.14 -13.32
C SER A 69 -9.14 6.39 -14.00
N VAL A 70 -9.32 5.09 -13.72
CA VAL A 70 -10.47 4.31 -14.24
C VAL A 70 -11.78 4.86 -13.71
N LEU A 71 -11.84 5.24 -12.44
CA LEU A 71 -13.03 5.84 -11.84
C LEU A 71 -13.28 7.25 -12.41
N ASP A 72 -12.24 8.06 -12.50
CA ASP A 72 -12.32 9.45 -12.97
C ASP A 72 -12.74 9.54 -14.44
N GLN A 73 -12.27 8.61 -15.28
CA GLN A 73 -12.60 8.53 -16.71
C GLN A 73 -13.91 7.78 -16.96
N GLY A 74 -14.54 7.19 -15.94
CA GLY A 74 -15.81 6.48 -16.05
C GLY A 74 -15.72 5.08 -16.65
N GLY A 75 -14.54 4.44 -16.62
CA GLY A 75 -14.37 3.05 -17.03
C GLY A 75 -12.93 2.66 -17.40
N SER A 76 -12.72 1.36 -17.65
CA SER A 76 -11.42 0.87 -18.12
C SER A 76 -11.12 1.35 -19.53
N GLN A 77 -9.86 1.27 -19.94
CA GLN A 77 -9.45 1.65 -21.29
C GLN A 77 -10.20 0.85 -22.37
N GLU A 78 -10.44 -0.43 -22.15
CA GLU A 78 -11.23 -1.28 -23.05
C GLU A 78 -12.70 -0.85 -23.10
N PHE A 79 -13.28 -0.49 -21.95
CA PHE A 79 -14.66 0.00 -21.89
C PHE A 79 -14.81 1.33 -22.64
N LEU A 80 -13.84 2.23 -22.51
CA LEU A 80 -13.84 3.51 -23.20
C LEU A 80 -13.76 3.33 -24.73
N VAL A 81 -12.88 2.45 -25.21
CA VAL A 81 -12.78 2.12 -26.64
C VAL A 81 -14.05 1.46 -27.14
N PHE A 82 -14.56 0.46 -26.43
CA PHE A 82 -15.81 -0.22 -26.81
C PHE A 82 -16.98 0.77 -26.87
N SER A 83 -17.09 1.66 -25.88
CA SER A 83 -18.11 2.70 -25.85
C SER A 83 -17.96 3.70 -27.01
N ALA A 84 -16.73 4.03 -27.39
CA ALA A 84 -16.47 4.91 -28.53
C ALA A 84 -16.91 4.28 -29.86
N VAL A 85 -16.63 2.98 -30.07
CA VAL A 85 -17.06 2.24 -31.27
C VAL A 85 -18.58 2.13 -31.34
N LEU A 86 -19.25 1.84 -30.21
CA LEU A 86 -20.71 1.77 -30.16
C LEU A 86 -21.40 3.10 -30.48
N LYS A 87 -20.77 4.23 -30.12
CA LYS A 87 -21.28 5.57 -30.39
C LYS A 87 -20.96 6.07 -31.81
N ALA A 88 -20.04 5.42 -32.52
CA ALA A 88 -19.69 5.78 -33.89
C ALA A 88 -20.82 5.39 -34.86
N GLU A 89 -21.15 6.29 -35.79
CA GLU A 89 -22.15 6.01 -36.82
C GLU A 89 -21.72 4.81 -37.69
N GLY A 90 -22.56 3.78 -37.76
CA GLY A 90 -22.24 2.53 -38.46
C GLY A 90 -21.48 1.49 -37.62
N GLY A 91 -21.25 1.74 -36.33
CA GLY A 91 -20.66 0.75 -35.40
C GLY A 91 -19.19 0.43 -35.68
N SER A 92 -18.48 1.33 -36.35
CA SER A 92 -17.07 1.19 -36.71
C SER A 92 -16.36 2.53 -36.55
N LEU A 93 -15.15 2.51 -35.99
CA LEU A 93 -14.31 3.70 -35.81
C LEU A 93 -12.92 3.42 -36.39
N PRO A 94 -12.42 4.20 -37.37
CA PRO A 94 -11.08 4.04 -37.90
C PRO A 94 -10.01 4.24 -36.80
N MET A 95 -8.95 3.42 -36.84
CA MET A 95 -7.88 3.47 -35.82
C MET A 95 -7.17 4.83 -35.76
N GLY A 96 -7.10 5.55 -36.89
CA GLY A 96 -6.55 6.91 -36.93
C GLY A 96 -7.37 7.95 -36.16
N ASP A 97 -8.67 7.70 -35.98
CA ASP A 97 -9.60 8.62 -35.33
C ASP A 97 -9.80 8.28 -33.84
N LEU A 98 -9.44 7.05 -33.42
CA LEU A 98 -9.65 6.55 -32.05
C LEU A 98 -9.00 7.47 -31.00
N ALA A 99 -7.76 7.88 -31.22
CA ALA A 99 -7.03 8.76 -30.30
C ALA A 99 -7.70 10.14 -30.13
N GLY A 100 -8.45 10.61 -31.13
CA GLY A 100 -9.23 11.84 -31.05
C GLY A 100 -10.49 11.71 -30.19
N VAL A 101 -11.02 10.49 -30.02
CA VAL A 101 -12.26 10.23 -29.28
C VAL A 101 -12.00 9.81 -27.84
N VAL A 102 -11.06 8.89 -27.60
CA VAL A 102 -10.78 8.34 -26.26
C VAL A 102 -9.50 8.88 -25.62
N GLY A 103 -8.75 9.72 -26.33
CA GLY A 103 -7.44 10.21 -25.88
C GLY A 103 -6.29 9.27 -26.25
N LYS A 104 -5.08 9.83 -26.32
CA LYS A 104 -3.88 9.13 -26.82
C LYS A 104 -3.48 7.94 -25.97
N ASP A 105 -3.55 8.07 -24.65
CA ASP A 105 -3.10 7.03 -23.72
C ASP A 105 -4.00 5.79 -23.76
N VAL A 106 -5.32 5.99 -23.91
CA VAL A 106 -6.30 4.92 -24.07
C VAL A 106 -6.15 4.24 -25.43
N ALA A 107 -5.95 5.02 -26.51
CA ALA A 107 -5.79 4.48 -27.86
C ALA A 107 -4.49 3.70 -28.06
N LYS A 108 -3.41 4.10 -27.38
CA LYS A 108 -2.07 3.49 -27.52
C LYS A 108 -2.08 1.99 -27.22
N VAL A 109 -2.80 1.55 -26.19
CA VAL A 109 -2.88 0.13 -25.77
C VAL A 109 -3.44 -0.78 -26.88
N TRP A 110 -4.19 -0.22 -27.83
CA TRP A 110 -4.77 -0.95 -28.95
C TRP A 110 -3.94 -0.84 -30.24
N SER A 111 -3.05 0.14 -30.34
CA SER A 111 -2.11 0.24 -31.47
C SER A 111 -0.94 -0.75 -31.37
N GLU A 112 -0.67 -1.26 -30.17
CA GLU A 112 0.44 -2.19 -29.88
C GLU A 112 0.01 -3.67 -29.84
N ARG A 113 -1.28 -3.95 -30.01
CA ARG A 113 -1.86 -5.30 -30.04
C ARG A 113 -2.18 -5.72 -31.46
#